data_AF-A0A952K7P1-F1
#
_entry.id   AF-A0A952K7P1-F1
#
_cell.length_a   1.000
_cell.length_b   1.000
_cell.length_c   1.000
_cell.angle_alpha   90.00
_cell.angle_beta   90.00
_cell.angle_gamma   90.00
#
_symmetry.space_group_name_H-M   'P 1'
#
loop_
_entity.id
_entity.type
_entity.pdbx_description
1 polymer ?
#
loop_
_entity_poly.entity_id
_entity_poly.type
_entity_poly.pdbx_seq_one_letter_code
_entity_poly.pdbx_strand_id
1 'polypeptide(L)'
;DRIGGVEPREIADYNPDEFAALCSKTPAIHRFPGSMAKRIQTLAQIIVDQYRGEASALWTDGEPDGAEVLRRLKALPGFGEQKAKIFLALLGKQYGVTPKGWREAAGDYGKAGSFMSVADVKDAGSLEKVRSYKKQAKAAAKSAKA
;
A
#
# COMPACT_ATOMS: atom_id res chain seq x y z
N ASP A 1 -8.75 2.05 -19.97
CA ASP A 1 -7.83 1.06 -19.37
C ASP A 1 -6.99 0.35 -20.41
N ARG A 2 -5.82 -0.21 -20.02
CA ARG A 2 -4.89 -0.89 -20.95
C ARG A 2 -5.21 -2.36 -21.16
N ILE A 3 -5.69 -3.02 -20.12
CA ILE A 3 -6.00 -4.46 -20.10
C ILE A 3 -7.46 -4.71 -19.65
N GLY A 4 -8.31 -3.68 -19.58
CA GLY A 4 -9.72 -3.82 -19.20
C GLY A 4 -9.98 -3.95 -17.69
N GLY A 5 -9.06 -4.54 -16.91
CA GLY A 5 -9.23 -4.73 -15.47
C GLY A 5 -7.93 -4.64 -14.65
N VAL A 6 -8.03 -5.03 -13.38
CA VAL A 6 -6.90 -5.17 -12.44
C VAL A 6 -6.96 -6.51 -11.69
N GLU A 7 -7.56 -7.51 -12.31
CA GLU A 7 -7.71 -8.83 -11.70
C GLU A 7 -6.32 -9.49 -11.52
N PRO A 8 -6.00 -10.01 -10.32
CA PRO A 8 -4.65 -10.52 -10.06
C PRO A 8 -4.20 -11.65 -10.98
N ARG A 9 -5.07 -12.60 -11.34
CA ARG A 9 -4.72 -13.71 -12.23
C ARG A 9 -4.43 -13.22 -13.65
N GLU A 10 -5.24 -12.32 -14.20
CA GLU A 10 -5.02 -11.69 -15.51
C GLU A 10 -3.66 -10.99 -15.57
N ILE A 11 -3.29 -10.26 -14.51
CA ILE A 11 -1.99 -9.57 -14.44
C ILE A 11 -0.84 -10.58 -14.28
N ALA A 12 -1.01 -11.60 -13.44
CA ALA A 12 0.01 -12.61 -13.16
C ALA A 12 0.32 -13.47 -14.40
N ASP A 13 -0.71 -13.89 -15.13
CA ASP A 13 -0.61 -14.76 -16.31
C ASP A 13 -0.22 -13.97 -17.58
N TYR A 14 -0.21 -12.63 -17.54
CA TYR A 14 0.16 -11.80 -18.67
C TYR A 14 1.61 -12.06 -19.12
N ASN A 15 1.86 -12.09 -20.43
CA ASN A 15 3.23 -12.16 -20.94
C ASN A 15 4.07 -10.99 -20.37
N PRO A 16 5.20 -11.24 -19.69
CA PRO A 16 5.94 -10.19 -18.99
C PRO A 16 6.45 -9.05 -19.88
N ASP A 17 6.88 -9.36 -21.10
CA ASP A 17 7.41 -8.36 -22.03
C ASP A 17 6.27 -7.51 -22.62
N GLU A 18 5.15 -8.14 -22.97
CA GLU A 18 3.94 -7.43 -23.42
C GLU A 18 3.38 -6.56 -22.30
N PHE A 19 3.32 -7.06 -21.06
CA PHE A 19 2.86 -6.29 -19.92
C PHE A 19 3.78 -5.10 -19.63
N ALA A 20 5.10 -5.28 -19.71
CA ALA A 20 6.07 -4.19 -19.58
C ALA A 20 5.93 -3.15 -20.70
N ALA A 21 5.71 -3.58 -21.94
CA ALA A 21 5.44 -2.68 -23.06
C ALA A 21 4.13 -1.90 -22.84
N LEU A 22 3.08 -2.56 -22.38
CA LEU A 22 1.82 -1.91 -22.01
C LEU A 22 2.03 -0.89 -20.90
N CYS A 23 2.75 -1.23 -19.82
CA CYS A 23 3.11 -0.29 -18.75
C CYS A 23 3.90 0.93 -19.23
N SER A 24 4.69 0.75 -20.29
CA SER A 24 5.54 1.78 -20.90
C SER A 24 4.80 2.67 -21.92
N LYS A 25 3.63 2.24 -22.42
CA LYS A 25 2.83 3.01 -23.39
C LYS A 25 2.53 4.41 -22.85
N THR A 26 2.79 5.44 -23.67
CA THR A 26 2.56 6.85 -23.32
C THR A 26 1.06 7.15 -23.14
N PRO A 27 0.68 7.87 -22.06
CA PRO A 27 1.51 8.29 -20.94
C PRO A 27 1.88 7.10 -20.03
N ALA A 28 3.15 6.84 -19.75
CA ALA A 28 3.57 5.65 -18.98
C ALA A 28 2.94 5.61 -17.57
N ILE A 29 2.66 4.40 -17.05
CA ILE A 29 2.07 4.21 -15.70
C ILE A 29 3.01 4.75 -14.61
N HIS A 30 4.32 4.65 -14.85
CA HIS A 30 5.34 5.11 -13.94
C HIS A 30 6.56 5.60 -14.71
N ARG A 31 7.35 6.50 -14.12
CA ARG A 31 8.64 6.96 -14.67
C ARG A 31 9.70 5.85 -14.81
N PHE A 32 9.46 4.68 -14.23
CA PHE A 32 10.30 3.48 -14.33
C PHE A 32 9.41 2.29 -14.76
N PRO A 33 8.90 2.29 -15.99
CA PRO A 33 7.79 1.43 -16.35
C PRO A 33 8.17 -0.06 -16.35
N GLY A 34 9.35 -0.43 -16.84
CA GLY A 34 9.81 -1.83 -16.82
C GLY A 34 9.96 -2.41 -15.40
N SER A 35 10.61 -1.67 -14.49
CA SER A 35 10.77 -2.17 -13.11
C SER A 35 9.45 -2.20 -12.34
N MET A 36 8.52 -1.28 -12.62
CA MET A 36 7.19 -1.31 -12.03
C MET A 36 6.32 -2.41 -12.60
N ALA A 37 6.38 -2.70 -13.91
CA ALA A 37 5.67 -3.81 -14.51
C ALA A 37 6.02 -5.13 -13.81
N LYS A 38 7.32 -5.42 -13.66
CA LYS A 38 7.78 -6.61 -12.94
C LYS A 38 7.26 -6.68 -11.49
N ARG A 39 7.27 -5.55 -10.76
CA ARG A 39 6.77 -5.52 -9.38
C ARG A 39 5.26 -5.73 -9.29
N ILE A 40 4.50 -5.17 -10.23
CA ILE A 40 3.05 -5.35 -10.32
C ILE A 40 2.72 -6.82 -10.57
N GLN A 41 3.35 -7.47 -11.56
CA GLN A 41 3.13 -8.90 -11.81
C GLN A 41 3.58 -9.77 -10.64
N THR A 42 4.71 -9.45 -10.00
CA THR A 42 5.16 -10.20 -8.81
C THR A 42 4.15 -10.08 -7.66
N LEU A 43 3.58 -8.88 -7.45
CA LEU A 43 2.53 -8.69 -6.46
C LEU A 43 1.30 -9.53 -6.82
N ALA A 44 0.84 -9.46 -8.07
CA ALA A 44 -0.32 -10.18 -8.55
C ALA A 44 -0.14 -11.70 -8.38
N GLN A 45 1.03 -12.23 -8.73
CA GLN A 45 1.39 -13.63 -8.52
C GLN A 45 1.31 -14.04 -7.04
N ILE A 46 1.81 -13.22 -6.11
CA ILE A 46 1.68 -13.49 -4.67
C ILE A 46 0.21 -13.56 -4.25
N ILE A 47 -0.64 -12.67 -4.77
CA ILE A 47 -2.08 -12.70 -4.48
C ILE A 47 -2.73 -13.98 -5.04
N VAL A 48 -2.36 -14.41 -6.25
CA VAL A 48 -2.85 -15.67 -6.83
C VAL A 48 -2.40 -16.88 -6.01
N ASP A 49 -1.11 -16.99 -5.73
CA ASP A 49 -0.50 -18.17 -5.13
C ASP A 49 -0.88 -18.34 -3.66
N GLN A 50 -0.84 -17.25 -2.90
CA GLN A 50 -0.99 -17.30 -1.44
C GLN A 50 -2.41 -16.96 -0.99
N TYR A 51 -3.15 -16.19 -1.77
CA TYR A 51 -4.46 -15.66 -1.40
C TYR A 51 -5.54 -16.00 -2.43
N ARG A 52 -5.29 -16.99 -3.31
CA ARG A 52 -6.23 -17.54 -4.30
C ARG A 52 -6.80 -16.50 -5.27
N GLY A 53 -6.05 -15.42 -5.51
CA GLY A 53 -6.46 -14.31 -6.37
C GLY A 53 -7.28 -13.26 -5.64
N GLU A 54 -7.54 -13.41 -4.34
CA GLU A 54 -8.30 -12.42 -3.58
C GLU A 54 -7.40 -11.57 -2.67
N ALA A 55 -7.28 -10.28 -3.01
CA ALA A 55 -6.42 -9.36 -2.28
C ALA A 55 -6.90 -9.12 -0.84
N SER A 56 -8.22 -9.17 -0.59
CA SER A 56 -8.76 -8.95 0.76
C SER A 56 -8.36 -10.04 1.76
N ALA A 57 -8.02 -11.25 1.26
CA ALA A 57 -7.53 -12.36 2.08
C ALA A 57 -6.22 -12.03 2.84
N LEU A 58 -5.48 -11.01 2.42
CA LEU A 58 -4.36 -10.45 3.21
C LEU A 58 -4.77 -10.09 4.64
N TRP A 59 -6.00 -9.60 4.86
CA TRP A 59 -6.50 -9.16 6.16
C TRP A 59 -7.78 -9.85 6.63
N THR A 60 -8.34 -10.78 5.86
CA THR A 60 -9.53 -11.56 6.25
C THR A 60 -9.24 -13.05 6.47
N ASP A 61 -8.27 -13.63 5.76
CA ASP A 61 -8.05 -15.08 5.81
C ASP A 61 -7.43 -15.54 7.14
N GLY A 62 -8.14 -16.44 7.81
CA GLY A 62 -7.77 -17.00 9.11
C GLY A 62 -7.92 -16.05 10.30
N GLU A 63 -8.76 -15.00 10.20
CA GLU A 63 -9.02 -14.01 11.26
C GLU A 63 -7.71 -13.44 11.88
N PRO A 64 -6.80 -12.87 11.07
CA PRO A 64 -5.48 -12.48 11.53
C PRO A 64 -5.55 -11.32 12.53
N ASP A 65 -4.57 -11.23 13.42
CA ASP A 65 -4.36 -10.04 14.24
C ASP A 65 -3.62 -8.94 13.46
N GLY A 66 -3.50 -7.76 14.05
CA GLY A 66 -2.85 -6.62 13.42
C GLY A 66 -1.37 -6.85 13.08
N ALA A 67 -0.67 -7.65 13.88
CA ALA A 67 0.74 -7.97 13.64
C ALA A 67 0.89 -8.90 12.43
N GLU A 68 -0.01 -9.88 12.30
CA GLU A 68 -0.04 -10.79 11.16
C GLU A 68 -0.42 -10.06 9.86
N VAL A 69 -1.43 -9.18 9.88
CA VAL A 69 -1.75 -8.35 8.71
C VAL A 69 -0.55 -7.48 8.32
N LEU A 70 0.14 -6.87 9.28
CA LEU A 70 1.35 -6.10 9.00
C LEU A 70 2.45 -6.98 8.38
N ARG A 71 2.65 -8.20 8.90
CA ARG A 71 3.64 -9.16 8.37
C ARG A 71 3.32 -9.51 6.92
N ARG A 72 2.06 -9.84 6.61
CA ARG A 72 1.59 -10.13 5.25
C ARG A 72 1.79 -8.95 4.30
N LEU A 73 1.44 -7.73 4.72
CA LEU A 73 1.67 -6.51 3.93
C LEU A 73 3.15 -6.28 3.65
N LYS A 74 4.04 -6.50 4.64
CA LYS A 74 5.50 -6.36 4.47
C LYS A 74 6.11 -7.38 3.51
N ALA A 75 5.46 -8.52 3.31
CA ALA A 75 5.91 -9.54 2.36
C ALA A 75 5.65 -9.15 0.89
N LEU A 76 4.80 -8.16 0.64
CA LEU A 76 4.49 -7.69 -0.72
C LEU A 76 5.64 -6.85 -1.30
N PRO A 77 5.96 -6.99 -2.61
CA PRO A 77 7.01 -6.22 -3.24
C PRO A 77 6.68 -4.72 -3.21
N GLY A 78 7.62 -3.92 -2.71
CA GLY A 78 7.47 -2.46 -2.61
C GLY A 78 6.80 -1.94 -1.33
N PHE A 79 6.41 -2.83 -0.41
CA PHE A 79 5.87 -2.50 0.91
C PHE A 79 6.92 -2.64 2.01
N GLY A 80 7.79 -1.64 2.12
CA GLY A 80 8.66 -1.50 3.29
C GLY A 80 7.87 -1.17 4.57
N GLU A 81 8.54 -1.29 5.73
CA GLU A 81 7.98 -1.10 7.08
C GLU A 81 6.98 0.07 7.19
N GLN A 82 7.39 1.27 6.77
CA GLN A 82 6.56 2.46 6.86
C GLN A 82 5.29 2.37 6.00
N LYS A 83 5.40 1.87 4.76
CA LYS A 83 4.25 1.76 3.86
C LYS A 83 3.26 0.70 4.35
N ALA A 84 3.77 -0.43 4.85
CA ALA A 84 2.94 -1.47 5.41
C ALA A 84 2.16 -0.97 6.65
N LYS A 85 2.81 -0.21 7.55
CA LYS A 85 2.13 0.44 8.68
C LYS A 85 1.08 1.47 8.26
N ILE A 86 1.38 2.29 7.25
CA ILE A 86 0.40 3.24 6.70
C ILE A 86 -0.79 2.51 6.08
N PHE A 87 -0.56 1.41 5.37
CA PHE A 87 -1.64 0.62 4.76
C PHE A 87 -2.52 -0.05 5.83
N LEU A 88 -1.92 -0.66 6.87
CA LEU A 88 -2.67 -1.19 8.00
C LEU A 88 -3.48 -0.09 8.70
N ALA A 89 -2.91 1.10 8.87
CA ALA A 89 -3.64 2.24 9.42
C ALA A 89 -4.82 2.65 8.53
N LEU A 90 -4.65 2.65 7.20
CA LEU A 90 -5.71 2.97 6.25
C LEU A 90 -6.88 1.98 6.36
N LEU A 91 -6.57 0.69 6.39
CA LEU A 91 -7.54 -0.39 6.59
C LEU A 91 -8.40 -0.15 7.84
N GLY A 92 -7.77 0.09 8.99
CA GLY A 92 -8.52 0.30 10.24
C GLY A 92 -9.22 1.67 10.36
N LYS A 93 -8.64 2.75 9.82
CA LYS A 93 -9.19 4.11 9.96
C LYS A 93 -10.31 4.46 8.99
N GLN A 94 -10.30 3.83 7.81
CA GLN A 94 -11.19 4.20 6.72
C GLN A 94 -12.06 3.04 6.22
N TYR A 95 -11.55 1.80 6.29
CA TYR A 95 -12.25 0.64 5.73
C TYR A 95 -12.89 -0.27 6.80
N GLY A 96 -12.80 0.08 8.08
CA GLY A 96 -13.40 -0.69 9.18
C GLY A 96 -12.73 -2.05 9.45
N VAL A 97 -11.57 -2.31 8.86
CA VAL A 97 -10.80 -3.54 9.08
C VAL A 97 -9.98 -3.38 10.36
N THR A 98 -10.53 -3.85 11.49
CA THR A 98 -9.97 -3.62 12.83
C THR A 98 -9.56 -4.92 13.55
N PRO A 99 -8.60 -5.70 13.01
CA PRO A 99 -8.11 -6.88 13.68
C PRO A 99 -7.44 -6.52 15.01
N LYS A 100 -7.48 -7.43 15.99
CA LYS A 100 -6.93 -7.16 17.33
C LYS A 100 -5.49 -6.62 17.24
N GLY A 101 -5.19 -5.54 17.94
CA GLY A 101 -3.83 -4.97 17.97
C GLY A 101 -3.38 -4.18 16.74
N TRP A 102 -4.29 -3.86 15.80
CA TRP A 102 -3.92 -3.17 14.55
C TRP A 102 -3.34 -1.77 14.76
N ARG A 103 -3.76 -1.03 15.80
CA ARG A 103 -3.26 0.32 16.08
C ARG A 103 -1.81 0.27 16.55
N GLU A 104 -1.51 -0.67 17.43
CA GLU A 104 -0.19 -0.93 17.99
C GLU A 104 0.76 -1.38 16.86
N ALA A 105 0.32 -2.31 16.01
CA ALA A 105 1.08 -2.76 14.86
C ALA A 105 1.34 -1.63 13.84
N ALA A 106 0.35 -0.76 13.59
CA ALA A 106 0.51 0.41 12.73
C ALA A 106 1.41 1.52 13.34
N GLY A 107 1.74 1.43 14.63
CA GLY A 107 2.57 2.42 15.34
C GLY A 107 1.93 3.81 15.35
N ASP A 108 2.74 4.85 15.12
CA ASP A 108 2.26 6.24 15.10
C ASP A 108 1.11 6.47 14.09
N TYR A 109 1.11 5.74 12.98
CA TYR A 109 0.04 5.81 11.99
C TYR A 109 -1.28 5.23 12.50
N GLY A 110 -1.26 4.39 13.54
CA GLY A 110 -2.45 3.84 14.18
C GLY A 110 -3.11 4.77 15.20
N LYS A 111 -2.45 5.86 15.62
CA LYS A 111 -2.98 6.77 16.64
C LYS A 111 -4.27 7.46 16.19
N ALA A 112 -5.25 7.55 17.09
CA ALA A 112 -6.47 8.31 16.84
C ALA A 112 -6.16 9.81 16.78
N GLY A 113 -6.84 10.54 15.88
CA GLY A 113 -6.62 11.99 15.72
C GLY A 113 -5.29 12.41 15.09
N SER A 114 -4.47 11.46 14.59
CA SER A 114 -3.25 11.79 13.86
C SER A 114 -3.54 12.31 12.45
N PHE A 115 -2.64 13.11 11.89
CA PHE A 115 -2.69 13.57 10.49
C PHE A 115 -1.31 13.39 9.84
N MET A 116 -0.85 12.14 9.75
CA MET A 116 0.53 11.82 9.35
C MET A 116 0.62 11.24 7.93
N SER A 117 -0.43 10.58 7.46
CA SER A 117 -0.38 9.79 6.23
C SER A 117 -1.70 9.80 5.47
N VAL A 118 -1.75 9.09 4.34
CA VAL A 118 -2.99 8.91 3.56
C VAL A 118 -4.10 8.23 4.37
N ALA A 119 -3.75 7.41 5.37
CA ALA A 119 -4.71 6.81 6.29
C ALA A 119 -5.56 7.85 7.05
N ASP A 120 -5.10 9.09 7.13
CA ASP A 120 -5.76 10.19 7.82
C ASP A 120 -6.51 11.14 6.88
N VAL A 121 -6.43 10.94 5.55
CA VAL A 121 -7.08 11.81 4.55
C VAL A 121 -8.46 11.28 4.24
N LYS A 122 -9.49 11.99 4.71
CA LYS A 122 -10.92 11.68 4.45
C LYS A 122 -11.63 12.76 3.63
N ASP A 123 -11.04 13.95 3.56
CA ASP A 123 -11.57 15.15 2.92
C ASP A 123 -10.44 16.15 2.62
N ALA A 124 -10.78 17.30 2.04
CA ALA A 124 -9.81 18.35 1.72
C ALA A 124 -9.11 18.92 2.97
N GLY A 125 -9.84 19.11 4.08
CA GLY A 125 -9.27 19.69 5.30
C GLY A 125 -8.26 18.77 5.98
N SER A 126 -8.53 17.47 6.02
CA SER A 126 -7.60 16.45 6.50
C SER A 126 -6.40 16.27 5.59
N LEU A 127 -6.56 16.43 4.27
CA LEU A 127 -5.44 16.47 3.31
C LEU A 127 -4.48 17.63 3.63
N GLU A 128 -5.00 18.83 3.92
CA GLU A 128 -4.18 19.98 4.30
C GLU A 128 -3.42 19.74 5.60
N LYS A 129 -4.07 19.16 6.62
CA LYS A 129 -3.42 18.79 7.88
C LYS A 129 -2.27 17.81 7.65
N VAL A 130 -2.47 16.77 6.82
CA VAL A 130 -1.41 15.80 6.47
C VAL A 130 -0.27 16.46 5.71
N ARG A 131 -0.56 17.37 4.78
CA ARG A 131 0.47 18.15 4.07
C ARG A 131 1.27 19.02 5.02
N SER A 132 0.60 19.72 5.94
CA SER A 132 1.23 20.56 6.96
C SER A 132 2.14 19.72 7.87
N TYR A 133 1.66 18.59 8.38
CA TYR A 133 2.46 17.67 9.19
C TYR A 133 3.72 17.20 8.46
N LYS A 134 3.59 16.73 7.21
CA LYS A 134 4.74 16.27 6.41
C LYS A 134 5.75 17.39 6.16
N LYS A 135 5.30 18.62 5.94
CA LYS A 135 6.18 19.79 5.78
C LYS A 135 6.97 20.07 7.05
N GLN A 136 6.29 20.07 8.21
CA GLN A 136 6.92 20.28 9.51
C GLN A 136 7.91 19.17 9.87
N ALA A 137 7.52 17.90 9.69
CA ALA A 137 8.39 16.76 9.94
C ALA A 137 9.65 16.78 9.07
N LYS A 138 9.53 17.15 7.79
CA LYS A 138 10.68 17.31 6.88
C LYS A 138 11.60 18.45 7.31
N ALA A 139 11.03 19.57 7.76
CA ALA A 139 11.80 20.71 8.26
C ALA A 139 12.58 20.32 9.54
N ALA A 140 11.91 19.68 10.50
CA ALA A 140 12.53 19.20 11.73
C ALA A 140 13.67 18.20 11.46
N ALA A 141 13.45 17.25 10.54
CA ALA A 141 14.48 16.27 10.15
C ALA A 141 15.68 16.92 9.43
N LYS A 142 15.49 18.05 8.74
CA LYS A 142 16.59 18.82 8.14
C LYS A 142 17.38 19.56 9.23
N SER A 143 16.69 20.19 10.18
CA SER A 143 17.32 20.89 11.30
C SER A 143 18.09 19.95 12.23
N ALA A 144 17.61 18.73 12.47
CA ALA A 144 18.30 17.75 13.31
C ALA A 144 19.56 17.14 12.65
N LYS A 145 19.75 17.37 11.35
CA LYS A 145 20.94 16.92 10.59
C LYS A 145 21.94 18.04 10.33
N ALA A 146 21.58 19.28 10.66
CA ALA A 146 22.43 20.47 10.55
C ALA A 146 23.15 20.69 11.89
#